data_AF-A0A944R968-F1
#
_entry.id   AF-A0A944R968-F1
#
_cell.length_a   1.000
_cell.length_b   1.000
_cell.length_c   1.000
_cell.angle_alpha   90.00
_cell.angle_beta   90.00
_cell.angle_gamma   90.00
#
_symmetry.space_group_name_H-M   'P 1'
#
loop_
_entity.id
_entity.type
_entity.pdbx_description
1 polymer ?
#
loop_
_entity_poly.entity_id
_entity_poly.type
_entity_poly.pdbx_seq_one_letter_code
_entity_poly.pdbx_strand_id
1 'polypeptide(L)'
;YSGGAAIWHIKDIYSSCYASNNCETQSPPLVDLEEANDADLDSGSSSGRTTHLFYSANSATFDNSSTPDSKLYDNSSSGISATSISAAGDSMTLTISK
;
A
#
# COMPACT_ATOMS: atom_id res chain seq x y z
N TYR A 1 -10.32 17.90 5.00
CA TYR A 1 -10.30 16.45 5.19
C TYR A 1 -8.88 15.99 5.40
N SER A 2 -8.68 15.06 6.35
CA SER A 2 -7.41 14.37 6.58
C SER A 2 -7.63 12.90 6.24
N GLY A 3 -7.02 12.40 5.17
CA GLY A 3 -7.23 11.03 4.69
C GLY A 3 -6.68 10.80 3.29
N GLY A 4 -6.98 9.64 2.71
CA GLY A 4 -6.56 9.24 1.38
C GLY A 4 -7.00 7.81 1.08
N ALA A 5 -6.63 7.30 -0.09
CA ALA A 5 -6.78 5.91 -0.44
C ALA A 5 -5.70 5.06 0.27
N ALA A 6 -6.11 3.95 0.87
CA ALA A 6 -5.21 2.92 1.38
C ALA A 6 -5.07 1.82 0.31
N ILE A 7 -3.83 1.41 0.03
CA ILE A 7 -3.52 0.27 -0.84
C ILE A 7 -2.93 -0.82 0.05
N TRP A 8 -3.50 -2.01 -0.01
CA TRP A 8 -3.04 -3.15 0.78
C TRP A 8 -2.38 -4.17 -0.12
N HIS A 9 -1.15 -4.56 0.21
CA HIS A 9 -0.52 -5.73 -0.36
C HIS A 9 -0.90 -6.96 0.46
N ILE A 10 -1.50 -7.94 -0.21
CA ILE A 10 -1.94 -9.19 0.40
C ILE A 10 -1.20 -10.34 -0.28
N LYS A 11 -0.41 -11.08 0.50
CA LYS A 11 0.27 -12.29 0.07
C LYS A 11 -0.63 -13.50 0.29
N ASP A 12 -0.48 -14.51 -0.56
CA ASP A 12 -1.15 -15.80 -0.36
C ASP A 12 -0.86 -16.35 1.04
N ILE A 13 -1.94 -16.64 1.78
CA ILE A 13 -1.87 -17.14 3.14
C ILE A 13 -1.58 -18.64 3.08
N TYR A 14 -0.37 -19.04 3.47
CA TYR A 14 -0.04 -20.46 3.62
C TYR A 14 -0.97 -21.11 4.66
N SER A 15 -1.37 -22.36 4.42
CA SER A 15 -2.22 -23.14 5.34
C SER A 15 -1.65 -23.19 6.77
N SER A 16 -0.34 -23.11 6.92
CA SER A 16 0.37 -23.04 8.21
C SER A 16 0.15 -21.74 8.99
N CYS A 17 -0.24 -20.65 8.34
CA CYS A 17 -0.42 -19.33 8.95
C CYS A 17 -1.76 -19.21 9.69
N TYR A 18 -2.81 -19.93 9.24
CA TYR A 18 -4.16 -19.83 9.81
C TYR A 18 -4.26 -20.28 11.27
N ALA A 19 -3.43 -21.24 11.70
CA ALA A 19 -3.56 -21.86 13.00
C ALA A 19 -2.96 -21.04 14.15
N SER A 20 -1.94 -20.22 13.87
CA SER A 20 -1.13 -19.59 14.93
C SER A 20 -0.66 -18.16 14.63
N ASN A 21 -1.13 -17.54 13.54
CA ASN A 21 -0.71 -16.22 13.08
C ASN A 21 0.82 -15.97 13.13
N ASN A 22 1.59 -17.00 12.85
CA ASN A 22 3.06 -16.99 12.93
C ASN A 22 3.73 -16.37 11.69
N CYS A 23 2.94 -15.79 10.80
CA CYS A 23 3.35 -15.30 9.51
C CYS A 23 3.36 -13.78 9.41
N GLU A 24 2.87 -13.06 10.42
CA GLU A 24 2.91 -11.59 10.49
C GLU A 24 4.34 -11.05 10.45
N THR A 25 5.32 -11.82 10.95
CA THR A 25 6.73 -11.42 10.99
C THR A 25 7.50 -11.85 9.73
N GLN A 26 6.83 -12.27 8.66
CA GLN A 26 7.51 -12.57 7.40
C GLN A 26 8.00 -11.28 6.72
N SER A 27 9.03 -11.43 5.89
CA SER A 27 9.49 -10.36 5.00
C SER A 27 9.27 -10.81 3.55
N PRO A 28 8.33 -10.21 2.81
CA PRO A 28 7.37 -9.18 3.24
C PRO A 28 6.23 -9.78 4.10
N PRO A 29 5.49 -8.93 4.87
CA PRO A 29 4.35 -9.35 5.68
C PRO A 29 3.22 -10.00 4.86
N LEU A 30 2.30 -10.70 5.53
CA LEU A 30 1.13 -11.28 4.85
C LEU A 30 0.15 -10.22 4.33
N VAL A 31 -0.08 -9.21 5.15
CA VAL A 31 -0.91 -8.05 4.83
C VAL A 31 -0.09 -6.84 5.23
N ASP A 32 0.12 -5.94 4.29
CA ASP A 32 0.89 -4.73 4.51
C ASP A 32 0.17 -3.52 3.91
N LEU A 33 0.22 -2.40 4.61
CA LEU A 33 -0.28 -1.13 4.10
C LEU A 33 0.83 -0.51 3.26
N GLU A 34 0.60 -0.34 1.97
CA GLU A 34 1.57 0.30 1.10
C GLU A 34 1.65 1.80 1.43
N GLU A 35 2.78 2.22 1.99
CA GLU A 35 2.98 3.57 2.52
C GLU A 35 3.27 4.56 1.39
N ALA A 36 2.28 5.38 1.05
CA ALA A 36 2.38 6.38 -0.02
C ALA A 36 3.60 7.31 0.11
N ASN A 37 4.02 7.56 1.35
CA ASN A 37 5.21 8.29 1.75
C ASN A 37 5.57 7.85 3.18
N ASP A 38 6.77 8.17 3.65
CA ASP A 38 7.23 7.88 5.02
C ASP A 38 7.19 6.38 5.39
N ALA A 39 7.87 5.50 4.64
CA ALA A 39 7.91 4.04 4.84
C ALA A 39 8.49 3.63 6.23
N ASP A 40 7.68 3.79 7.28
CA ASP A 40 8.08 3.72 8.67
C ASP A 40 7.07 3.02 9.58
N LEU A 41 5.91 2.56 9.08
CA LEU A 41 4.89 1.90 9.90
C LEU A 41 5.38 0.59 10.56
N ASP A 42 6.32 -0.10 9.92
CA ASP A 42 6.99 -1.28 10.49
C ASP A 42 7.97 -0.93 11.61
N SER A 43 8.29 0.36 11.81
CA SER A 43 9.07 0.83 12.94
C SER A 43 8.19 0.93 14.19
N GLY A 44 8.63 0.33 15.30
CA GLY A 44 7.99 0.52 16.61
C GLY A 44 7.97 1.96 17.12
N SER A 45 8.62 2.91 16.42
CA SER A 45 8.54 4.34 16.69
C SER A 45 7.48 5.09 15.87
N SER A 46 6.88 4.46 14.85
CA SER A 46 5.85 5.12 14.05
C SER A 46 4.51 5.11 14.76
N SER A 47 3.81 6.23 14.65
CA SER A 47 2.46 6.41 15.20
C SER A 47 1.37 6.43 14.11
N GLY A 48 1.76 6.19 12.86
CA GLY A 48 0.90 6.46 11.70
C GLY A 48 0.69 7.94 11.42
N ARG A 49 0.53 8.29 10.15
CA ARG A 49 0.27 9.65 9.65
C ARG A 49 -0.63 9.59 8.43
N THR A 50 -1.28 10.70 8.11
CA THR A 50 -2.09 10.79 6.88
C THR A 50 -1.24 10.69 5.62
N THR A 51 0.05 10.99 5.70
CA THR A 51 1.01 10.88 4.57
C THR A 51 1.32 9.43 4.18
N HIS A 52 0.92 8.44 4.99
CA HIS A 52 0.94 7.03 4.59
C HIS A 52 -0.14 6.69 3.55
N LEU A 53 -1.15 7.56 3.35
CA LEU A 53 -2.25 7.34 2.41
C LEU A 53 -2.05 8.09 1.09
N PHE A 54 -2.61 7.56 0.00
CA PHE A 54 -2.54 8.14 -1.33
C PHE A 54 -3.61 9.23 -1.56
N TYR A 55 -3.19 10.41 -2.02
CA TYR A 55 -4.05 11.53 -2.42
C TYR A 55 -3.25 12.53 -3.24
N SER A 56 -3.93 13.37 -4.03
CA SER A 56 -3.30 14.22 -5.05
C SER A 56 -2.20 15.18 -4.56
N ALA A 57 -2.21 15.55 -3.27
CA ALA A 57 -1.23 16.45 -2.66
C ALA A 57 -0.11 15.71 -1.88
N ASN A 58 -0.10 14.37 -1.92
CA ASN A 58 0.95 13.53 -1.32
C ASN A 58 1.51 12.56 -2.38
N SER A 59 0.80 11.46 -2.63
CA SER A 59 1.09 10.54 -3.74
C SER A 59 -0.18 10.27 -4.53
N ALA A 60 -0.15 10.66 -5.81
CA ALA A 60 -1.30 10.58 -6.72
C ALA A 60 -1.26 9.34 -7.66
N THR A 61 -0.20 8.55 -7.54
CA THR A 61 0.13 7.45 -8.46
C THR A 61 0.77 6.31 -7.69
N PHE A 62 0.29 5.10 -7.96
CA PHE A 62 0.89 3.84 -7.58
C PHE A 62 0.96 2.95 -8.83
N ASP A 63 2.15 2.79 -9.39
CA ASP A 63 2.40 2.04 -10.61
C ASP A 63 3.78 1.37 -10.59
N ASN A 64 4.14 0.68 -11.68
CA ASN A 64 5.39 -0.07 -11.79
C ASN A 64 6.67 0.79 -11.67
N SER A 65 6.55 2.11 -11.74
CA SER A 65 7.66 3.08 -11.74
C SER A 65 7.62 4.10 -10.60
N SER A 66 6.57 4.10 -9.76
CA SER A 66 6.45 5.02 -8.63
C SER A 66 7.35 4.62 -7.45
N THR A 67 7.28 5.36 -6.35
CA THR A 67 7.83 4.94 -5.05
C THR A 67 6.82 5.32 -3.98
N PRO A 68 6.20 4.35 -3.30
CA PRO A 68 6.32 2.90 -3.53
C PRO A 68 5.81 2.46 -4.91
N ASP A 69 6.21 1.27 -5.37
CA ASP A 69 5.85 0.73 -6.69
C ASP A 69 4.90 -0.48 -6.61
N SER A 70 4.17 -0.73 -7.71
CA SER A 70 3.19 -1.81 -7.80
C SER A 70 3.79 -3.15 -8.24
N LYS A 71 5.10 -3.36 -8.15
CA LYS A 71 5.71 -4.62 -8.60
C LYS A 71 5.34 -5.77 -7.68
N LEU A 72 5.41 -6.98 -8.24
CA LEU A 72 5.38 -8.20 -7.46
C LEU A 72 6.69 -8.36 -6.67
N TYR A 73 6.71 -9.27 -5.70
CA TYR A 73 7.89 -9.52 -4.86
C TYR A 73 9.12 -10.03 -5.63
N ASP A 74 8.95 -10.54 -6.85
CA ASP A 74 10.03 -10.91 -7.75
C ASP A 74 10.51 -9.74 -8.64
N ASN A 75 10.05 -8.52 -8.35
CA ASN A 75 10.34 -7.28 -9.07
C ASN A 75 9.82 -7.26 -10.52
N SER A 76 8.91 -8.18 -10.87
CA SER A 76 8.17 -8.11 -12.13
C SER A 76 6.97 -7.17 -12.01
N SER A 77 6.46 -6.71 -13.16
CA SER A 77 5.25 -5.89 -13.19
C SER A 77 4.03 -6.69 -12.75
N SER A 78 3.23 -6.14 -11.83
CA SER A 78 1.92 -6.72 -11.49
C SER A 78 0.86 -6.48 -12.57
N GLY A 79 1.12 -5.57 -13.51
CA GLY A 79 0.14 -5.06 -14.46
C GLY A 79 -0.85 -4.05 -13.86
N ILE A 80 -0.91 -3.91 -12.54
CA ILE A 80 -1.85 -3.02 -11.86
C ILE A 80 -1.26 -1.61 -11.71
N SER A 81 -2.08 -0.60 -11.96
CA SER A 81 -1.80 0.77 -11.55
C SER A 81 -3.04 1.48 -11.00
N ALA A 82 -2.82 2.36 -10.03
CA ALA A 82 -3.77 3.34 -9.54
C ALA A 82 -3.23 4.74 -9.81
N THR A 83 -3.90 5.51 -10.65
CA THR A 83 -3.44 6.83 -11.07
C THR A 83 -4.55 7.85 -10.92
N SER A 84 -4.23 9.13 -11.12
CA SER A 84 -5.21 10.23 -11.06
C SER A 84 -5.97 10.25 -9.73
N ILE A 85 -5.30 9.84 -8.64
CA ILE A 85 -5.90 9.80 -7.31
C ILE A 85 -6.20 11.24 -6.90
N SER A 86 -7.47 11.52 -6.59
CA SER A 86 -7.96 12.86 -6.31
C SER A 86 -7.45 13.43 -4.98
N ALA A 87 -7.83 14.67 -4.69
CA ALA A 87 -7.66 15.24 -3.36
C ALA A 87 -8.46 14.43 -2.32
N ALA A 88 -7.98 14.43 -1.08
CA ALA A 88 -8.68 13.82 0.04
C ALA A 88 -10.01 14.53 0.31
N GLY A 89 -11.09 13.76 0.47
CA GLY A 89 -12.44 14.25 0.70
C GLY A 89 -13.43 13.12 0.94
N ASP A 90 -14.70 13.43 1.19
CA ASP A 90 -15.77 12.43 1.33
C ASP A 90 -15.87 11.50 0.11
N SER A 91 -15.73 12.10 -1.07
CA SER A 91 -15.67 11.40 -2.34
C SER A 91 -14.27 11.52 -2.91
N MET A 92 -13.62 10.39 -3.16
CA MET A 92 -12.36 10.31 -3.88
C MET A 92 -12.54 9.55 -5.19
N THR A 93 -11.78 9.94 -6.20
CA THR A 93 -11.69 9.23 -7.47
C THR A 93 -10.27 8.76 -7.73
N LEU A 94 -10.15 7.64 -8.43
CA LEU A 94 -8.90 7.14 -8.96
C LEU A 94 -9.20 6.33 -10.23
N THR A 95 -8.18 6.17 -11.08
CA THR A 95 -8.24 5.32 -12.26
C THR A 95 -7.44 4.06 -12.02
N ILE A 96 -8.08 2.90 -12.15
CA ILE A 96 -7.43 1.59 -12.09
C ILE A 96 -7.18 1.08 -13.51
N SER A 97 -5.96 0.61 -13.78
CA SER A 97 -5.60 -0.13 -15.01
C SER A 97 -4.99 -1.49 -14.67
N LYS A 98 -5.12 -2.44 -15.60
CA LYS A 98 -4.61 -3.82 -15.52
C LYS A 98 -3.97 -4.24 -16.84
#